data_AF-A0A2T1D3K1-F1
#
_entry.id   AF-A0A2T1D3K1-F1
#
_cell.length_a   1.000
_cell.length_b   1.000
_cell.length_c   1.000
_cell.angle_alpha   90.00
_cell.angle_beta   90.00
_cell.angle_gamma   90.00
#
_symmetry.space_group_name_H-M   'P 1'
#
loop_
_entity.id
_entity.type
_entity.pdbx_description
1 polymer ?
#
loop_
_entity_poly.entity_id
_entity_poly.type
_entity_poly.pdbx_seq_one_letter_code
_entity_poly.pdbx_strand_id
1 'polypeptide(L)' 'MNAKRNPEVRVYLDPETSVLVKALAALMNVSVSEFFNEALEEYLQTDRIRELIDRHNLDQIKGDDEAE' A
#
# COMPACT_ATOMS: atom_id res chain seq x y z
N MET A 1 12.29 -21.31 13.01
CA MET A 1 11.32 -20.96 11.95
C MET A 1 11.42 -19.46 11.74
N ASN A 2 12.19 -19.01 10.74
CA ASN A 2 12.21 -17.60 10.36
C ASN A 2 10.86 -17.29 9.72
N ALA A 3 9.93 -16.72 10.48
CA ALA A 3 8.74 -16.12 9.90
C ALA A 3 9.23 -14.94 9.05
N LYS A 4 9.27 -15.11 7.72
CA LYS A 4 9.48 -14.00 6.79
C LYS A 4 8.45 -12.93 7.15
N ARG A 5 8.91 -11.81 7.69
CA ARG A 5 8.03 -10.68 8.00
C ARG A 5 7.46 -10.19 6.69
N ASN A 6 6.15 -9.94 6.65
CA ASN A 6 5.55 -9.29 5.50
C ASN A 6 6.29 -7.98 5.21
N PRO A 7 6.43 -7.57 3.93
CA PRO A 7 7.03 -6.31 3.59
C PRO A 7 6.31 -5.16 4.30
N GLU A 8 7.06 -4.29 4.99
CA GLU A 8 6.51 -3.13 5.69
C GLU A 8 6.87 -1.85 4.96
N VAL A 9 5.87 -1.00 4.72
CA VAL A 9 6.06 0.35 4.17
C VAL A 9 5.81 1.38 5.26
N ARG A 10 6.74 2.33 5.45
CA ARG A 10 6.55 3.47 6.35
C ARG A 10 6.21 4.71 5.55
N VAL A 11 5.10 5.35 5.90
CA VAL A 11 4.62 6.58 5.27
C VAL A 11 4.67 7.72 6.29
N TYR A 12 5.16 8.88 5.85
CA TYR A 12 5.15 10.10 6.63
C TYR A 12 4.05 11.03 6.10
N LEU A 13 3.25 11.57 7.01
CA LEU A 13 2.15 12.47 6.70
C LEU A 13 2.37 13.76 7.48
N ASP A 14 1.88 14.86 6.95
CA ASP A 14 1.72 16.07 7.74
C ASP A 14 0.71 15.82 8.90
N PRO A 15 0.76 16.65 9.96
CA PRO A 15 -0.09 16.45 11.13
C PRO A 15 -1.59 16.46 10.82
N GLU A 16 -2.05 17.32 9.92
CA GLU A 16 -3.48 17.48 9.60
C GLU A 16 -4.00 16.24 8.87
N THR A 17 -3.27 15.77 7.86
CA THR A 17 -3.60 14.54 7.13
C THR A 17 -3.56 13.32 8.05
N SER A 18 -2.61 13.24 8.99
CA SER A 18 -2.54 12.14 9.95
C SER A 18 -3.78 12.05 10.84
N VAL A 19 -4.32 13.20 11.28
CA VAL A 19 -5.56 13.26 12.07
C VAL A 19 -6.75 12.81 11.24
N LEU A 20 -6.84 13.30 10.00
CA LEU A 20 -7.93 12.96 9.09
C LEU A 20 -7.98 11.46 8.80
N VAL A 21 -6.83 10.85 8.45
CA VAL A 21 -6.75 9.41 8.16
C VAL A 21 -7.18 8.57 9.36
N LYS A 22 -6.73 8.92 10.58
CA LYS A 22 -7.13 8.19 11.79
C LYS A 22 -8.62 8.29 12.06
N ALA A 23 -9.21 9.47 11.84
CA ALA A 23 -10.64 9.68 12.00
C ALA A 23 -11.45 8.85 10.99
N LEU A 24 -11.03 8.83 9.72
CA LEU A 24 -11.69 8.04 8.68
C LEU A 24 -11.60 6.53 8.95
N ALA A 25 -10.41 6.02 9.28
CA ALA A 25 -10.23 4.61 9.63
C ALA A 25 -11.12 4.21 10.82
N ALA A 26 -11.22 5.06 11.85
CA ALA A 26 -12.10 4.83 12.99
C ALA A 26 -13.58 4.81 12.61
N LEU A 27 -14.03 5.74 11.77
CA LEU A 27 -15.42 5.78 11.27
C LEU A 27 -15.77 4.58 10.41
N MET A 28 -14.80 4.05 9.67
CA MET A 28 -14.92 2.85 8.83
C MET A 28 -14.75 1.55 9.63
N ASN A 29 -14.42 1.63 10.93
CA ASN A 29 -14.15 0.49 11.80
C ASN A 29 -13.04 -0.45 11.26
N VAL A 30 -12.01 0.14 10.66
CA VAL A 30 -10.82 -0.55 10.14
C VAL A 30 -9.55 -0.02 10.80
N SER A 31 -8.45 -0.78 10.70
CA SER A 31 -7.16 -0.28 11.15
C SER A 31 -6.59 0.79 10.19
N VAL A 32 -5.68 1.64 10.66
CA VAL A 32 -4.99 2.61 9.79
C VAL A 32 -4.22 1.90 8.68
N SER A 33 -3.62 0.74 8.97
CA SER A 33 -2.91 -0.06 7.96
C SER A 33 -3.86 -0.60 6.89
N GLU A 34 -5.03 -1.10 7.30
CA GLU A 34 -6.06 -1.60 6.40
C GLU A 34 -6.61 -0.48 5.51
N PHE A 35 -6.90 0.69 6.09
CA PHE A 35 -7.28 1.89 5.33
C PHE A 35 -6.24 2.26 4.26
N PHE A 36 -4.94 2.21 4.59
CA PHE A 36 -3.89 2.47 3.60
C PHE A 36 -3.78 1.38 2.53
N ASN A 37 -3.98 0.12 2.90
CA ASN A 37 -3.95 -0.98 1.93
C ASN A 37 -5.11 -0.86 0.93
N GLU A 38 -6.32 -0.59 1.40
CA GLU A 38 -7.48 -0.35 0.53
C GLU A 38 -7.23 0.84 -0.41
N ALA A 39 -6.78 1.98 0.13
CA ALA A 39 -6.47 3.16 -0.67
C ALA A 39 -5.37 2.90 -1.71
N LEU A 40 -4.36 2.08 -1.37
CA LEU A 40 -3.31 1.67 -2.29
C LEU A 40 -3.86 0.76 -3.39
N GLU A 41 -4.68 -0.23 -3.05
CA GLU A 41 -5.32 -1.14 -4.01
C GLU A 41 -6.16 -0.34 -5.01
N GLU A 42 -6.97 0.59 -4.54
CA GLU A 42 -7.76 1.49 -5.38
C GLU A 42 -6.88 2.35 -6.28
N TYR A 43 -5.79 2.92 -5.73
CA TYR A 43 -4.87 3.75 -6.50
C TYR A 43 -4.18 2.95 -7.63
N LEU A 44 -3.81 1.69 -7.37
CA LEU A 44 -3.25 0.79 -8.37
C LEU A 44 -4.24 0.46 -9.50
N GLN A 45 -5.55 0.56 -9.25
CA GLN A 45 -6.57 0.37 -10.27
C GLN A 45 -6.82 1.59 -11.18
N THR A 46 -6.23 2.75 -10.88
CA THR A 46 -6.40 3.94 -11.72
C THR A 46 -5.76 3.76 -13.09
N ASP A 47 -6.39 4.28 -14.15
CA ASP A 47 -5.92 4.11 -15.54
C ASP A 47 -4.46 4.57 -15.72
N ARG A 48 -4.10 5.70 -15.10
CA ARG A 48 -2.73 6.22 -15.11
C ARG A 48 -1.71 5.22 -14.57
N ILE A 49 -2.04 4.52 -13.48
CA ILE A 49 -1.12 3.56 -12.86
C ILE A 49 -1.10 2.25 -13.64
N ARG A 50 -2.27 1.75 -14.07
CA ARG A 50 -2.35 0.56 -14.93
C ARG A 50 -1.57 0.74 -16.23
N GLU A 51 -1.68 1.89 -16.90
CA GLU A 51 -0.90 2.20 -18.10
C GLU A 51 0.62 2.13 -17.86
N LEU A 52 1.09 2.57 -16.69
CA LEU A 52 2.50 2.51 -16.34
C LEU A 52 2.94 1.08 -16.05
N ILE A 53 2.11 0.30 -15.35
CA ILE A 53 2.37 -1.12 -15.09
C ILE A 53 2.49 -1.87 -16.41
N ASP A 54 1.52 -1.71 -17.31
CA ASP A 54 1.48 -2.40 -18.60
C ASP A 54 2.63 -1.96 -19.51
N ARG A 55 2.90 -0.65 -19.61
CA ARG A 55 3.97 -0.11 -20.47
C ARG A 55 5.35 -0.61 -20.07
N HIS A 56 5.56 -0.85 -18.78
CA HIS A 56 6.86 -1.23 -18.23
C HIS A 56 6.94 -2.69 -17.75
N ASN A 57 5.88 -3.50 -17.96
CA ASN A 57 5.75 -4.87 -17.47
C ASN A 57 6.10 -5.01 -15.97
N LEU A 58 5.61 -4.07 -15.14
CA LEU A 58 5.94 -4.02 -13.71
C LEU A 58 5.27 -5.16 -12.91
N ASP A 59 4.26 -5.79 -13.48
CA ASP A 59 3.59 -7.00 -12.97
C ASP A 59 4.53 -8.22 -12.91
N GLN A 60 5.63 -8.20 -13.67
CA GLN A 60 6.62 -9.29 -13.72
C GLN A 60 7.77 -9.11 -12.73
N ILE A 61 7.78 -8.02 -11.94
CA ILE A 61 8.81 -7.79 -10.94
C ILE A 61 8.66 -8.85 -9.84
N LYS A 62 9.60 -9.80 -9.80
CA LYS A 62 9.75 -10.70 -8.66
C LYS A 62 10.28 -9.91 -7.47
N GLY A 63 9.59 -9.97 -6.34
CA GLY A 63 10.14 -9.46 -5.09
C GLY A 63 11.42 -10.23 -4.74
N ASP A 64 12.39 -9.55 -4.13
CA ASP A 64 13.68 -10.14 -3.69
C ASP A 64 13.52 -11.28 -2.65
N ASP A 65 12.28 -11.66 -2.31
CA ASP A 65 11.98 -12.79 -1.41
C ASP A 65 12.39 -14.17 -1.99
N GLU A 66 12.84 -14.25 -3.25
CA GLU A 66 13.41 -15.47 -3.85
C GLU A 66 14.95 -15.55 -3.81
N ALA A 67 15.65 -14.54 -3.27
CA ALA A 67 17.11 -14.59 -3.10
C ALA A 67 17.50 -15.04 -1.68
N GLU A 68 17.98 -16.29 -1.60
CA GLU A 68 18.61 -17.01 -0.47
C GLU A 68 17.70 -17.69 0.58
#